data_AF-A0A929GPE6-F1
#
_entry.id   AF-A0A929GPE6-F1
#
_cell.length_a   1.000
_cell.length_b   1.000
_cell.length_c   1.000
_cell.angle_alpha   90.00
_cell.angle_beta   90.00
_cell.angle_gamma   90.00
#
_symmetry.space_group_name_H-M   'P 1'
#
loop_
_entity.id
_entity.type
_entity.pdbx_description
1 polymer ?
#
loop_
_entity_poly.entity_id
_entity_poly.type
_entity_poly.pdbx_seq_one_letter_code
_entity_poly.pdbx_strand_id
1 'polypeptide(L)'
;MDEEELNKIRKMVANESHALSTPIDFDDLINKGILKHVGKSYYVENLNLLPENIRKKIKNSSKGRYGIKVTFYKETNKMSVLSKKFKQFRD
;
A
#
# COMPACT_ATOMS: atom_id res chain seq x y z
N MET A 1 -5.75 -28.51 -2.26
CA MET A 1 -5.89 -27.19 -2.88
C MET A 1 -6.51 -27.40 -4.24
N ASP A 2 -7.75 -26.98 -4.38
CA ASP A 2 -8.47 -27.05 -5.65
C ASP A 2 -8.10 -25.86 -6.55
N GLU A 3 -8.63 -25.86 -7.77
CA GLU A 3 -8.35 -24.83 -8.78
C GLU A 3 -8.92 -23.46 -8.39
N GLU A 4 -10.01 -23.43 -7.61
CA GLU A 4 -10.63 -22.21 -7.14
C GLU A 4 -9.75 -21.51 -6.08
N GLU A 5 -9.25 -22.27 -5.10
CA GLU A 5 -8.29 -21.80 -4.11
C GLU A 5 -7.01 -21.27 -4.78
N LEU A 6 -6.51 -21.99 -5.78
CA LEU A 6 -5.30 -21.58 -6.50
C LEU A 6 -5.49 -20.26 -7.25
N ASN A 7 -6.66 -20.06 -7.86
CA ASN A 7 -6.99 -18.82 -8.56
C ASN A 7 -7.18 -17.65 -7.58
N LYS A 8 -7.78 -17.87 -6.41
CA LYS A 8 -7.85 -16.86 -5.34
C LYS A 8 -6.45 -16.42 -4.88
N ILE A 9 -5.52 -17.36 -4.68
CA ILE A 9 -4.13 -17.05 -4.31
C ILE A 9 -3.44 -16.25 -5.42
N ARG A 10 -3.55 -16.66 -6.68
CA ARG A 10 -2.94 -15.96 -7.82
C ARG A 10 -3.41 -14.51 -7.92
N LYS A 11 -4.72 -14.29 -7.75
CA LYS A 11 -5.35 -12.97 -7.77
C LYS A 11 -4.92 -12.11 -6.58
N MET A 12 -4.84 -12.69 -5.38
CA MET A 12 -4.29 -12.02 -4.19
C MET A 12 -2.85 -11.57 -4.43
N VAL A 13 -1.98 -12.47 -4.89
CA VAL A 13 -0.56 -12.17 -5.17
C VAL A 13 -0.44 -11.09 -6.25
N ALA A 14 -1.23 -11.16 -7.32
CA ALA A 14 -1.24 -10.15 -8.39
C ALA A 14 -1.54 -8.75 -7.84
N ASN A 15 -2.59 -8.63 -7.02
CA ASN A 15 -3.04 -7.36 -6.46
C ASN A 15 -2.08 -6.81 -5.41
N GLU A 16 -1.58 -7.64 -4.50
CA GLU A 16 -0.62 -7.21 -3.48
C GLU A 16 0.73 -6.81 -4.07
N SER A 17 1.26 -7.63 -4.98
CA SER A 17 2.54 -7.32 -5.63
C SER A 17 2.44 -6.03 -6.45
N HIS A 18 1.31 -5.79 -7.11
CA HIS A 18 1.06 -4.54 -7.82
C HIS A 18 1.05 -3.34 -6.88
N ALA A 19 0.24 -3.39 -5.81
CA ALA A 19 0.18 -2.30 -4.83
C ALA A 19 1.56 -1.98 -4.23
N LEU A 20 2.34 -2.99 -3.88
CA LEU A 20 3.67 -2.83 -3.31
C LEU A 20 4.72 -2.35 -4.32
N SER A 21 4.52 -2.59 -5.62
CA SER A 21 5.40 -2.13 -6.70
C SER A 21 5.15 -0.68 -7.16
N THR A 22 3.95 -0.15 -6.93
CA THR A 22 3.60 1.21 -7.38
C THR A 22 4.17 2.25 -6.41
N PRO A 23 4.91 3.28 -6.85
CA PRO A 23 5.44 4.32 -5.95
C PRO A 23 4.31 5.07 -5.24
N ILE A 24 4.58 5.55 -4.02
CA ILE A 24 3.64 6.43 -3.28
C ILE A 24 4.01 7.87 -3.61
N ASP A 25 3.05 8.62 -4.13
CA ASP A 25 3.18 10.07 -4.26
C ASP A 25 2.85 10.73 -2.91
N PHE A 26 3.87 10.91 -2.08
CA PHE A 26 3.70 11.51 -0.76
C PHE A 26 3.33 12.99 -0.84
N ASP A 27 3.86 13.70 -1.84
CA ASP A 27 3.64 15.14 -2.00
C ASP A 27 2.18 15.41 -2.37
N ASP A 28 1.60 14.65 -3.29
CA ASP A 28 0.17 14.72 -3.62
C ASP A 28 -0.73 14.44 -2.40
N LEU A 29 -0.40 13.41 -1.62
CA LEU A 29 -1.17 13.06 -0.42
C LEU A 29 -1.09 14.15 0.66
N ILE A 30 0.05 14.85 0.78
CA ILE A 30 0.21 15.98 1.69
C ILE A 30 -0.56 17.19 1.18
N ASN A 31 -0.45 17.51 -0.11
CA ASN A 31 -1.14 18.65 -0.73
C ASN A 31 -2.66 18.51 -0.65
N LYS A 32 -3.19 17.28 -0.74
CA LYS A 32 -4.61 16.97 -0.54
C LYS A 32 -5.05 16.98 0.94
N GLY A 33 -4.13 17.17 1.89
CA GLY A 33 -4.42 17.13 3.32
C GLY A 33 -4.71 15.73 3.86
N ILE A 34 -4.48 14.67 3.08
CA ILE A 34 -4.69 13.28 3.51
C ILE A 34 -3.57 12.84 4.44
N LEU A 35 -2.32 13.18 4.09
CA LEU A 35 -1.16 12.94 4.93
C LEU A 35 -0.65 14.24 5.55
N LYS A 36 -0.17 14.14 6.78
CA LYS A 36 0.56 15.20 7.46
C LYS A 36 2.00 14.75 7.69
N HIS A 37 2.95 15.53 7.18
CA HIS A 37 4.37 15.29 7.41
C HIS A 37 4.86 16.09 8.63
N VAL A 38 5.36 15.41 9.65
CA VAL A 38 5.92 16.03 10.86
C VAL A 38 7.28 15.41 11.17
N GLY A 39 8.33 16.21 11.04
CA GLY A 39 9.71 15.75 11.23
C GLY A 39 10.09 14.69 10.20
N LYS A 40 10.24 13.43 10.65
CA LYS A 40 10.57 12.26 9.80
C LYS A 40 9.42 11.25 9.73
N SER A 41 8.19 11.67 10.00
CA SER A 41 7.05 10.78 10.15
C SER A 41 5.81 11.32 9.45
N TYR A 42 5.01 10.40 8.94
CA TYR A 42 3.73 10.68 8.31
C TYR A 42 2.59 10.32 9.26
N TYR A 43 1.55 11.14 9.24
CA TYR A 43 0.36 10.99 10.06
C TYR A 43 -0.89 11.12 9.20
N VAL A 44 -1.94 10.44 9.61
CA VAL A 44 -3.28 10.53 9.01
C VAL A 44 -4.31 10.58 10.13
N GLU A 45 -5.39 11.35 9.95
CA GLU A 45 -6.46 11.41 10.95
C GLU A 45 -7.28 10.11 10.98
N ASN A 46 -7.55 9.57 9.79
CA ASN A 46 -8.30 8.33 9.61
C ASN A 46 -7.73 7.53 8.42
N LEU A 47 -7.40 6.25 8.65
CA LEU A 47 -6.86 5.34 7.63
C LEU A 47 -7.80 5.17 6.42
N ASN A 48 -9.11 5.42 6.59
CA ASN A 48 -10.09 5.35 5.51
C ASN A 48 -9.98 6.52 4.51
N LEU A 49 -9.25 7.58 4.84
CA LEU A 49 -8.96 8.68 3.90
C LEU A 49 -7.85 8.32 2.91
N LEU A 50 -7.07 7.27 3.19
CA LEU A 50 -6.04 6.81 2.27
C LEU A 50 -6.67 6.01 1.14
N PRO A 51 -6.24 6.25 -0.12
CA PRO A 51 -6.57 5.39 -1.25
C PRO A 51 -6.25 3.92 -0.94
N GLU A 52 -7.08 2.98 -1.41
CA GLU A 52 -6.97 1.57 -1.05
C GLU A 52 -5.58 0.98 -1.39
N ASN A 53 -5.03 1.36 -2.55
CA ASN A 53 -3.70 0.96 -2.99
C ASN A 53 -2.59 1.43 -2.05
N ILE A 54 -2.76 2.58 -1.38
CA ILE A 54 -1.81 3.11 -0.40
C ILE A 54 -2.03 2.48 0.98
N ARG A 55 -3.29 2.25 1.37
CA ARG A 55 -3.64 1.59 2.63
C ARG A 55 -3.05 0.19 2.73
N LYS A 56 -3.04 -0.57 1.62
CA LYS A 56 -2.38 -1.88 1.50
C LYS A 56 -0.86 -1.84 1.72
N LYS A 57 -0.24 -0.66 1.60
CA LYS A 57 1.22 -0.48 1.79
C LYS A 57 1.58 -0.08 3.21
N ILE A 58 0.62 0.11 4.11
CA ILE A 58 0.90 0.45 5.51
C ILE A 58 1.54 -0.76 6.17
N LYS A 59 2.78 -0.58 6.62
CA LYS A 59 3.56 -1.57 7.35
C LYS A 59 3.21 -1.58 8.83
N ASN A 60 3.02 -0.39 9.40
CA ASN A 60 2.67 -0.23 10.80
C ASN A 60 1.91 1.08 10.99
N SER A 61 0.97 1.07 11.93
CA SER A 61 0.21 2.23 12.36
C SER A 61 0.16 2.32 13.88
N SER A 62 0.40 3.50 14.44
CA SER A 62 0.27 3.73 15.88
C SER A 62 -0.41 5.07 16.17
N LYS A 63 -1.16 5.15 17.27
CA LYS A 63 -1.74 6.42 17.71
C LYS A 63 -0.63 7.34 18.22
N GLY A 64 -0.68 8.62 17.85
CA GLY A 64 0.25 9.65 18.30
C GLY A 64 -0.43 11.00 18.47
N ARG A 65 0.34 11.99 18.93
CA ARG A 65 -0.15 13.36 19.20
C ARG A 65 -0.81 14.04 18.00
N TYR A 66 -0.40 13.67 16.77
CA TYR A 66 -0.86 14.30 15.53
C TYR A 66 -1.83 13.43 14.73
N GLY A 67 -2.44 12.42 15.36
CA GLY A 67 -3.29 11.42 14.70
C GLY A 67 -2.62 10.05 14.64
N ILE A 68 -2.94 9.26 13.62
CA ILE A 68 -2.39 7.92 13.41
C ILE A 68 -1.08 8.06 12.65
N LYS A 69 0.04 7.78 13.32
CA LYS A 69 1.35 7.66 12.67
C LYS A 69 1.34 6.44 11.77
N VAL A 70 1.75 6.61 10.53
CA VAL A 70 1.81 5.52 9.55
C VAL A 70 3.24 5.37 9.00
N THR A 71 3.61 4.12 8.75
CA THR A 71 4.84 3.75 8.05
C THR A 71 4.49 2.85 6.89
N PHE A 72 5.22 2.99 5.78
CA PHE A 72 4.91 2.28 4.55
C PHE A 72 6.01 1.27 4.20
N TYR A 73 5.64 0.20 3.51
CA TYR A 73 6.61 -0.67 2.86
C TYR A 73 7.36 0.11 1.79
N LYS A 74 8.68 -0.07 1.77
CA LYS A 74 9.52 0.44 0.68
C LYS A 74 9.20 -0.37 -0.58
N GLU A 75 9.16 0.30 -1.72
CA GLU A 75 9.14 -0.37 -3.01
C GLU A 75 10.37 -1.27 -3.14
N THR A 76 10.19 -2.45 -3.73
CA THR A 76 11.31 -3.36 -4.02
C THR A 76 11.22 -3.88 -5.45
N ASN A 77 12.38 -4.01 -6.09
CA ASN A 77 12.49 -4.58 -7.44
C ASN A 77 11.85 -5.97 -7.55
N LYS A 78 11.96 -6.78 -6.48
CA LYS A 78 11.35 -8.12 -6.42
C LYS A 78 9.83 -8.05 -6.57
N MET A 79 9.19 -7.07 -5.94
CA MET A 79 7.74 -6.93 -5.98
C MET A 79 7.26 -6.40 -7.33
N SER A 80 8.05 -5.55 -7.99
CA SER A 80 7.82 -5.16 -9.39
C SER A 80 7.90 -6.36 -10.35
N VAL A 81 8.90 -7.24 -10.18
CA VAL A 81 9.01 -8.47 -10.98
C VAL A 81 7.81 -9.40 -10.74
N LEU A 82 7.40 -9.56 -9.49
CA LEU A 82 6.24 -10.39 -9.14
C LEU A 82 4.94 -9.81 -9.73
N SER A 83 4.76 -8.49 -9.66
CA SER A 83 3.63 -7.80 -10.27
C SER A 83 3.55 -8.04 -11.78
N LYS A 84 4.70 -7.99 -12.48
CA LYS A 84 4.76 -8.31 -13.91
C LYS A 84 4.40 -9.77 -14.20
N LYS A 85 4.90 -10.71 -13.40
CA LYS A 85 4.65 -12.15 -13.58
C LYS A 85 3.18 -12.52 -13.37
N PHE A 86 2.51 -11.87 -12.43
CA PHE A 86 1.11 -12.16 -12.09
C PHE A 86 0.11 -11.18 -12.71
N LYS A 87 0.56 -10.30 -13.64
CA LYS A 87 -0.27 -9.26 -14.26
C LYS A 87 -1.57 -9.79 -14.89
N GLN A 88 -1.54 -11.01 -15.43
CA GLN A 88 -2.69 -11.67 -16.08
C GLN A 88 -3.80 -12.09 -15.10
N PHE A 89 -3.54 -12.09 -13.80
CA PHE A 89 -4.50 -12.45 -12.75
C PHE A 89 -5.01 -11.21 -11.98
N ARG A 90 -4.71 -10.02 -12.49
CA ARG A 90 -5.18 -8.75 -11.92
C ARG A 90 -6.56 -8.44 -12.47
N ASP A 91 -7.44 -7.94 -11.61
CA ASP A 91 -8.80 -7.49 -11.97
C ASP A 91 -8.77 -6.19 -12.79
#